data_AF-A0A7R9QGI3-F1
#
_entry.id   AF-A0A7R9QGI3-F1
#
_cell.length_a   1.000
_cell.length_b   1.000
_cell.length_c   1.000
_cell.angle_alpha   90.00
_cell.angle_beta   90.00
_cell.angle_gamma   90.00
#
_symmetry.space_group_name_H-M   'P 1'
#
loop_
_entity.id
_entity.type
_entity.pdbx_description
1 polymer ?
#
loop_
_entity_poly.entity_id
_entity_poly.type
_entity_poly.pdbx_seq_one_letter_code
_entity_poly.pdbx_strand_id
1 'polypeptide(L)' 'MSFSSDEVNFLVYRYLQESGFSHSAFTFGVESHIAQSNINGGLVPPAALLSIIQKG' A
#
# COMPACT_ATOMS: atom_id res chain seq x y z
N MET A 1 1.12 17.86 -0.76
CA MET A 1 2.06 16.74 -0.96
C MET A 1 1.60 15.99 -2.21
N SER A 2 2.48 15.73 -3.17
CA SER A 2 2.14 14.90 -4.32
C SER A 2 2.62 13.49 -4.02
N PHE A 3 1.71 12.52 -4.03
CA PHE A 3 2.08 11.11 -4.00
C PHE A 3 2.41 10.64 -5.42
N SER A 4 3.40 9.77 -5.53
CA SER A 4 3.63 8.96 -6.74
C SER A 4 2.67 7.77 -6.79
N SER A 5 2.48 7.21 -7.98
CA SER A 5 1.64 6.01 -8.15
C SER A 5 2.14 4.83 -7.31
N ASP A 6 3.47 4.66 -7.21
CA ASP A 6 4.06 3.58 -6.42
C ASP A 6 3.77 3.73 -4.93
N GLU A 7 3.82 4.96 -4.40
CA GLU A 7 3.48 5.23 -3.00
C GLU A 7 2.02 4.94 -2.69
N VAL A 8 1.11 5.35 -3.58
CA VAL A 8 -0.32 5.04 -3.43
C VAL A 8 -0.56 3.53 -3.51
N ASN A 9 0.04 2.86 -4.50
CA ASN A 9 -0.08 1.41 -4.67
C ASN A 9 0.43 0.67 -3.43
N PHE A 10 1.56 1.09 -2.87
CA PHE A 10 2.11 0.45 -1.67
C PHE A 10 1.19 0.61 -0.45
N LEU A 11 0.61 1.80 -0.26
CA LEU A 11 -0.34 2.04 0.82
C LEU A 11 -1.62 1.21 0.67
N VAL A 12 -2.14 1.08 -0.56
CA VAL A 12 -3.30 0.24 -0.87
C VAL A 12 -2.98 -1.24 -0.63
N TYR A 13 -1.87 -1.73 -1.16
CA TYR A 13 -1.42 -3.11 -0.98
C TYR A 13 -1.31 -3.46 0.51
N ARG A 14 -0.68 -2.59 1.31
CA ARG A 14 -0.55 -2.76 2.76
C ARG A 14 -1.90 -2.79 3.46
N TYR A 15 -2.82 -1.90 3.10
CA TYR A 15 -4.17 -1.91 3.65
C TYR A 15 -4.92 -3.22 3.36
N LEU A 16 -4.79 -3.76 2.14
CA LEU A 16 -5.42 -5.03 1.78
C LEU A 16 -4.87 -6.18 2.62
N GLN A 17 -3.56 -6.21 2.86
CA GLN A 17 -2.94 -7.20 3.73
C GLN A 17 -3.40 -7.05 5.19
N GLU A 18 -3.36 -5.84 5.73
CA GLU A 18 -3.70 -5.52 7.12
C GLU A 18 -5.18 -5.78 7.45
N SER A 19 -6.06 -5.63 6.46
CA SER A 19 -7.50 -5.88 6.59
C SER A 19 -7.93 -7.33 6.33
N GLY A 20 -6.99 -8.21 5.96
CA GLY A 20 -7.28 -9.62 5.67
C GLY A 20 -7.88 -9.88 4.29
N PHE A 21 -7.80 -8.95 3.35
CA PHE A 21 -8.26 -9.13 1.96
C PHE A 21 -7.22 -9.88 1.12
N SER A 22 -6.89 -11.12 1.52
CA SER A 22 -5.75 -11.88 0.97
C SER A 22 -5.81 -12.08 -0.55
N HIS A 23 -6.97 -12.38 -1.12
CA HIS A 23 -7.12 -12.54 -2.57
C HIS A 23 -6.91 -11.23 -3.33
N SER A 24 -7.45 -10.13 -2.82
CA SER A 24 -7.25 -8.80 -3.40
C SER A 24 -5.79 -8.36 -3.28
N ALA A 25 -5.16 -8.57 -2.13
CA ALA A 25 -3.73 -8.27 -1.95
C ALA A 25 -2.86 -9.06 -2.94
N PHE A 26 -3.17 -10.35 -3.15
CA PHE A 26 -2.46 -11.18 -4.11
C PHE A 26 -2.58 -10.65 -5.54
N THR A 27 -3.81 -10.45 -6.03
CA THR A 27 -4.05 -9.94 -7.39
C THR A 27 -3.43 -8.56 -7.58
N PHE A 28 -3.66 -7.66 -6.62
CA PHE A 28 -3.17 -6.28 -6.67
C PHE A 28 -1.64 -6.22 -6.64
N GLY A 29 -0.97 -7.04 -5.81
CA GLY A 29 0.49 -7.07 -5.75
C GLY A 29 1.15 -7.45 -7.08
N VAL A 30 0.49 -8.31 -7.87
CA VAL A 30 0.94 -8.67 -9.23
C VAL A 30 0.62 -7.56 -10.22
N GLU A 31 -0.63 -7.09 -10.25
CA GLU A 31 -1.10 -6.08 -11.21
C GLU A 31 -0.40 -4.72 -11.05
N SER A 32 -0.09 -4.34 -9.81
CA SER A 32 0.61 -3.09 -9.50
C SER A 32 2.13 -3.20 -9.56
N HIS A 33 2.68 -4.37 -9.93
CA HIS A 33 4.12 -4.66 -9.90
C HIS A 33 4.82 -4.25 -8.58
N ILE A 34 4.17 -4.48 -7.42
CA ILE A 34 4.62 -3.91 -6.14
C ILE A 34 6.04 -4.35 -5.75
N ALA A 35 6.45 -5.55 -6.14
CA ALA A 35 7.80 -6.07 -5.91
C ALA A 35 8.91 -5.29 -6.64
N GLN A 36 8.55 -4.53 -7.68
CA GLN A 36 9.47 -3.65 -8.42
C GLN A 36 9.45 -2.21 -7.90
N SER A 37 8.55 -1.88 -6.97
CA SER A 37 8.51 -0.55 -6.35
C SER A 37 9.74 -0.33 -5.47
N ASN A 38 10.32 0.87 -5.53
CA ASN A 38 11.51 1.24 -4.74
C ASN A 38 11.14 1.67 -3.30
N ILE A 39 10.12 1.04 -2.69
CA ILE A 39 9.57 1.42 -1.39
C ILE A 39 10.04 0.45 -0.32
N ASN A 40 10.68 0.98 0.72
CA ASN A 40 11.09 0.20 1.88
C ASN A 40 9.89 -0.05 2.81
N GLY A 41 9.33 -1.25 2.77
CA GLY A 41 8.17 -1.63 3.58
C GLY A 41 8.39 -1.55 5.10
N GLY A 42 9.64 -1.60 5.58
CA GLY A 42 9.97 -1.45 7.00
C GLY A 42 9.77 -0.03 7.53
N LEU A 43 9.73 0.98 6.66
CA LEU A 43 9.49 2.38 7.03
C LEU A 43 8.00 2.75 7.07
N VAL A 44 7.13 1.92 6.49
CA VAL A 44 5.70 2.21 6.39
C VAL A 44 4.98 1.60 7.60
N PRO A 45 4.45 2.44 8.52
CA PRO A 45 3.78 1.95 9.72
C PRO A 45 2.47 1.21 9.36
N PRO A 46 1.97 0.35 10.25
CA PRO A 46 0.63 -0.22 10.11
C PRO A 46 -0.44 0.88 10.02
N ALA A 47 -1.53 0.62 9.30
CA ALA A 47 -2.64 1.55 9.09
C ALA A 47 -2.21 2.92 8.51
N ALA A 48 -1.09 2.97 7.77
CA ALA A 48 -0.59 4.20 7.16
C ALA A 48 -1.62 4.84 6.21
N LEU A 49 -2.26 4.03 5.35
CA LEU A 49 -3.29 4.52 4.42
C LEU A 49 -4.45 5.19 5.17
N LEU A 50 -4.99 4.54 6.19
CA LEU A 50 -6.08 5.09 7.00
C LEU A 50 -5.64 6.38 7.70
N SER A 51 -4.44 6.39 8.27
CA SER A 51 -3.90 7.55 8.97
C SER A 51 -3.76 8.78 8.06
N ILE A 52 -3.40 8.59 6.78
CA ILE A 52 -3.33 9.66 5.79
C ILE A 52 -4.74 10.15 5.43
N ILE A 53 -5.64 9.24 5.09
CA ILE A 53 -7.03 9.58 4.72
C ILE A 53 -7.75 10.31 5.86
N GLN A 54 -7.53 9.88 7.10
CA GLN A 54 -8.17 10.46 8.28
C GLN A 54 -7.61 11.85 8.63
N LYS A 55 -6.36 12.14 8.27
CA LYS A 55 -5.73 13.45 8.49
C LYS A 55 -6.12 14.49 7.44
N GLY A 56 -6.48 14.07 6.23
CA GLY A 56 -6.98 14.93 5.15
C GLY A 56 -6.00 16.00 4.70
#